data_AF-A0A9P7E2V8-F1
#
_entry.id   AF-A0A9P7E2V8-F1
#
_cell.length_a   1.000
_cell.length_b   1.000
_cell.length_c   1.000
_cell.angle_alpha   90.00
_cell.angle_beta   90.00
_cell.angle_gamma   90.00
#
_symmetry.space_group_name_H-M   'P 1'
#
loop_
_entity.id
_entity.type
_entity.pdbx_description
1 polymer ?
#
loop_
_entity_poly.entity_id
_entity_poly.type
_entity_poly.pdbx_seq_one_letter_code
_entity_poly.pdbx_strand_id
1 'polypeptide(L)'
;MHHSNQIGKLVAVLVAIQSANPLTPIKIVTDSKYVINSLNTHLDDWENAGWINISNAQLFKAIAYQLHWCSAQTTFQWVKGHSQVMGNKRVDQLAQNRALKITTDVIDTYVPRNFDLQGAKMSRITQRLAYKALMMKKKHIKYKRPTLGLLDVMRYAIKALTTMLETDESIWQGCRNKDLLKKVQIFLYKTLNNAFHIGDFWTQVPTLEHRACCQSCREEPESMEHILTQCSNPIRKQTWDLAKNLWPDKHGPWPEPHIGLIMGSRNISVISFMLDLDPIIFPCLPSLYLDPISN
;
A
#
# COMPACT_ATOMS: atom_id res chain seq x y z
N MET A 1 -7.20 -9.22 -18.00
CA MET A 1 -7.33 -10.37 -18.93
C MET A 1 -6.00 -10.93 -19.48
N HIS A 2 -4.86 -10.24 -19.42
CA HIS A 2 -3.59 -10.79 -19.96
C HIS A 2 -2.86 -11.83 -19.07
N HIS A 3 -3.15 -11.87 -17.77
CA HIS A 3 -2.44 -12.75 -16.83
C HIS A 3 -2.82 -14.22 -16.93
N SER A 4 -4.09 -14.56 -17.25
CA SER A 4 -4.54 -15.96 -17.32
C SER A 4 -3.86 -16.73 -18.46
N ASN A 5 -3.68 -16.10 -19.63
CA ASN A 5 -3.09 -16.75 -20.79
C ASN A 5 -1.63 -17.14 -20.55
N GLN A 6 -0.85 -16.34 -19.82
CA GLN A 6 0.54 -16.69 -19.51
C GLN A 6 0.63 -17.79 -18.45
N ILE A 7 -0.25 -17.76 -17.44
CA ILE A 7 -0.33 -18.82 -16.43
C ILE A 7 -0.66 -20.16 -17.08
N GLY A 8 -1.66 -20.21 -17.97
CA GLY A 8 -2.02 -21.44 -18.67
C GLY A 8 -0.88 -22.01 -19.51
N LYS A 9 -0.07 -21.15 -20.16
CA LYS A 9 1.12 -21.59 -20.91
C LYS A 9 2.22 -22.13 -19.99
N LEU A 10 2.47 -21.50 -18.84
CA LEU A 10 3.43 -22.01 -17.85
C LEU A 10 3.01 -23.37 -17.29
N VAL A 11 1.72 -23.51 -16.98
CA VAL A 11 1.14 -24.79 -16.52
C VAL A 11 1.31 -25.87 -17.59
N ALA A 12 1.02 -25.55 -18.85
CA ALA A 12 1.20 -26.51 -19.95
C ALA A 12 2.65 -26.98 -20.08
N VAL A 13 3.62 -26.08 -19.92
CA VAL A 13 5.06 -26.43 -19.90
C VAL A 13 5.39 -27.32 -18.71
N LEU A 14 4.92 -26.97 -17.50
CA LEU A 14 5.17 -27.75 -16.29
C LEU A 14 4.64 -29.19 -16.42
N VAL A 15 3.38 -29.33 -16.85
CA VAL A 15 2.74 -30.63 -17.03
C VAL A 15 3.43 -31.45 -18.13
N ALA A 16 3.86 -30.80 -19.23
CA ALA A 16 4.59 -31.48 -20.30
C ALA A 16 5.93 -32.07 -19.82
N ILE A 17 6.66 -31.34 -18.97
CA ILE A 17 7.92 -31.82 -18.39
C ILE A 17 7.65 -32.95 -17.38
N GLN A 18 6.67 -32.77 -16.48
CA GLN A 18 6.29 -33.79 -15.48
C GLN A 18 5.81 -35.11 -16.10
N SER A 19 5.16 -35.04 -17.26
CA SER A 19 4.62 -36.23 -17.95
C SER A 19 5.66 -36.95 -18.81
N ALA A 20 6.79 -36.32 -19.09
CA ALA A 20 7.82 -36.87 -19.96
C ALA A 20 8.83 -37.71 -19.16
N ASN A 21 9.47 -38.67 -19.83
CA ASN A 21 10.52 -39.47 -19.19
C ASN A 21 11.77 -38.59 -18.96
N PRO A 22 12.27 -38.46 -17.71
CA PRO A 22 13.43 -37.62 -17.37
C PRO A 22 14.72 -37.96 -18.12
N LEU A 23 14.82 -39.18 -18.66
CA LEU A 23 15.97 -39.68 -19.40
C LEU A 23 15.89 -39.43 -20.91
N THR A 24 14.78 -38.89 -21.39
CA THR A 24 14.57 -38.64 -22.83
C THR A 24 14.69 -37.16 -23.15
N PRO A 25 15.41 -36.78 -24.24
CA PRO A 25 15.45 -35.38 -24.66
C PRO A 25 14.06 -34.87 -25.04
N ILE A 26 13.68 -33.71 -24.51
CA ILE A 26 12.36 -33.11 -24.75
C ILE A 26 12.54 -31.82 -25.55
N LYS A 27 11.67 -31.63 -26.54
CA LYS A 27 11.58 -30.38 -27.30
C LYS A 27 10.24 -29.71 -27.06
N ILE A 28 10.27 -28.60 -26.32
CA ILE A 28 9.09 -27.82 -25.99
C ILE A 28 8.93 -26.71 -27.02
N VAL A 29 7.84 -26.77 -27.77
CA VAL A 29 7.49 -25.76 -28.77
C VAL A 29 6.41 -24.86 -28.19
N THR A 30 6.68 -23.55 -28.12
CA THR A 30 5.70 -22.58 -27.62
C THR A 30 5.73 -21.29 -28.42
N ASP A 31 4.57 -20.67 -28.55
CA ASP A 31 4.40 -19.34 -29.15
C ASP A 31 4.67 -18.20 -28.16
N SER A 32 4.82 -18.51 -26.86
CA SER A 32 5.06 -17.52 -25.82
C SER A 32 6.54 -17.16 -25.72
N LYS A 33 6.88 -16.00 -26.29
CA LYS A 33 8.18 -15.35 -26.03
C LYS A 33 8.42 -15.11 -24.55
N TYR A 34 7.36 -14.84 -23.77
CA TYR A 34 7.48 -14.63 -22.33
C TYR A 34 8.01 -15.89 -21.65
N VAL A 35 7.42 -17.06 -21.91
CA VAL A 35 7.87 -18.32 -21.30
C VAL A 35 9.30 -18.67 -21.74
N ILE A 36 9.59 -18.54 -23.03
CA ILE A 36 10.92 -18.87 -23.58
C ILE A 36 12.00 -17.96 -23.00
N ASN A 37 11.81 -16.64 -23.02
CA ASN A 37 12.81 -15.71 -22.49
C ASN A 37 12.99 -15.90 -20.98
N SER A 38 11.89 -16.18 -20.26
CA SER A 38 11.95 -16.46 -18.83
C SER A 38 12.80 -17.69 -18.51
N LEU A 39 12.61 -18.79 -19.25
CA LEU A 39 13.31 -20.06 -19.00
C LEU A 39 14.74 -20.08 -19.57
N ASN A 40 14.99 -19.47 -20.73
CA ASN A 40 16.32 -19.49 -21.36
C ASN A 40 17.25 -18.38 -20.87
N THR A 41 16.73 -17.18 -20.62
CA THR A 41 17.57 -16.00 -20.35
C THR A 41 17.59 -15.64 -18.87
N HIS A 42 16.46 -15.75 -18.18
CA HIS A 42 16.31 -15.17 -16.85
C HIS A 42 16.34 -16.20 -15.71
N LEU A 43 16.25 -17.51 -16.01
CA LEU A 43 16.07 -18.54 -14.99
C LEU A 43 17.21 -18.57 -13.96
N ASP A 44 18.47 -18.58 -14.42
CA ASP A 44 19.64 -18.55 -13.52
C ASP A 44 19.64 -17.29 -12.64
N ASP A 45 19.40 -16.13 -13.23
CA ASP A 45 19.34 -14.88 -12.47
C ASP A 45 18.21 -14.88 -11.44
N TRP A 46 17.06 -15.47 -11.76
CA TRP A 46 15.90 -15.54 -10.87
C TRP A 46 16.10 -16.50 -9.70
N GLU A 47 16.70 -17.66 -9.96
CA GLU A 47 17.13 -18.61 -8.92
C GLU A 47 18.12 -17.94 -7.95
N ASN A 48 19.13 -17.25 -8.50
CA ASN A 48 20.14 -16.57 -7.71
C ASN A 48 19.59 -15.33 -6.97
N ALA A 49 18.61 -14.65 -7.54
CA ALA A 49 17.89 -13.53 -6.96
C ALA A 49 16.82 -13.94 -5.94
N GLY A 50 16.68 -15.24 -5.62
CA GLY A 50 15.73 -15.71 -4.62
C GLY A 50 14.28 -15.44 -5.00
N TRP A 51 13.99 -15.33 -6.30
CA TRP A 51 12.64 -15.11 -6.83
C TRP A 51 11.97 -13.80 -6.35
N ILE A 52 12.75 -12.80 -5.96
CA ILE A 52 12.26 -11.51 -5.43
C ILE A 52 11.58 -10.70 -6.54
N ASN A 53 10.34 -10.29 -6.30
CA ASN A 53 9.55 -9.42 -7.18
C ASN A 53 9.37 -9.99 -8.61
N ILE A 54 9.12 -11.31 -8.69
CA ILE A 54 8.88 -12.03 -9.94
C ILE A 54 7.43 -12.51 -9.98
N SER A 55 6.73 -12.16 -11.06
CA SER A 55 5.37 -12.64 -11.31
C SER A 55 5.38 -14.15 -11.61
N ASN A 56 4.40 -14.89 -11.09
CA ASN A 56 4.28 -16.35 -11.29
C ASN A 56 5.50 -17.16 -10.78
N ALA A 57 6.24 -16.63 -9.80
CA ALA A 57 7.44 -17.27 -9.26
C ALA A 57 7.23 -18.73 -8.84
N GLN A 58 6.05 -19.08 -8.28
CA GLN A 58 5.74 -20.45 -7.88
C GLN A 58 5.78 -21.44 -9.05
N LEU A 59 5.23 -21.08 -10.20
CA LEU A 59 5.26 -21.94 -11.39
C LEU A 59 6.67 -22.04 -11.96
N PHE A 60 7.41 -20.94 -12.00
CA PHE A 60 8.80 -20.97 -12.48
C PHE A 60 9.71 -21.79 -11.56
N LYS A 61 9.53 -21.71 -10.24
CA LYS A 61 10.24 -22.58 -9.28
C LYS A 61 9.97 -24.05 -9.54
N ALA A 62 8.71 -24.42 -9.78
CA ALA A 62 8.33 -25.79 -10.09
C ALA A 62 8.94 -26.25 -11.43
N ILE A 63 8.88 -25.41 -12.47
CA ILE A 63 9.49 -25.73 -13.78
C ILE A 63 11.01 -25.86 -13.64
N ALA A 64 11.67 -24.94 -12.94
CA ALA A 64 13.11 -24.99 -12.67
C ALA A 64 13.47 -26.33 -12.00
N TYR A 65 12.78 -26.67 -10.91
CA TYR A 65 13.01 -27.94 -10.22
C TYR A 65 12.91 -29.15 -11.17
N GLN A 66 11.86 -29.20 -12.00
CA GLN A 66 11.69 -30.30 -12.96
C GLN A 66 12.80 -30.32 -14.02
N LEU A 67 13.22 -29.16 -14.53
CA LEU A 67 14.32 -29.05 -15.51
C LEU A 67 15.67 -29.52 -14.92
N HIS A 68 15.96 -29.19 -13.66
CA HIS A 68 17.17 -29.64 -12.98
C HIS A 68 17.12 -31.12 -12.59
N TRP A 69 15.91 -31.70 -12.46
CA TRP A 69 15.73 -33.12 -12.21
C TRP A 69 15.83 -33.99 -13.47
N CYS A 70 15.51 -33.44 -14.65
CA CYS A 70 15.71 -34.12 -15.93
C CYS A 70 17.20 -34.30 -16.24
N SER A 71 17.62 -35.55 -16.47
CA SER A 71 19.01 -35.84 -16.88
C SER A 71 19.25 -35.58 -18.36
N ALA A 72 18.20 -35.67 -19.18
CA ALA A 72 18.28 -35.41 -20.61
C ALA A 72 18.03 -33.95 -20.96
N GLN A 73 18.60 -33.51 -22.09
CA GLN A 73 18.52 -32.13 -22.54
C GLN A 73 17.07 -31.73 -22.88
N THR A 74 16.58 -30.67 -22.26
CA THR A 74 15.32 -30.01 -22.64
C THR A 74 15.63 -28.80 -23.52
N THR A 75 15.00 -28.72 -24.69
CA THR A 75 15.17 -27.62 -25.65
C THR A 75 13.88 -26.86 -25.84
N PHE A 76 13.97 -25.53 -25.93
CA PHE A 76 12.82 -24.65 -26.17
C PHE A 76 12.90 -24.06 -27.57
N GLN A 77 11.84 -24.22 -28.36
CA GLN A 77 11.72 -23.58 -29.68
C GLN A 77 10.56 -22.59 -29.71
N TRP A 78 10.88 -21.36 -30.08
CA TRP A 78 9.85 -20.35 -30.36
C TRP A 78 9.26 -20.56 -31.75
N VAL A 79 7.94 -20.49 -31.84
CA VAL A 79 7.21 -20.45 -33.11
C VAL A 79 6.27 -19.26 -33.13
N LYS A 80 6.03 -18.69 -34.31
CA LYS A 80 5.06 -17.60 -34.45
C LYS A 80 3.65 -18.15 -34.19
N GLY A 81 2.86 -17.46 -33.34
CA GLY A 81 1.45 -17.81 -33.12
C GLY A 81 0.68 -17.86 -34.45
N HIS A 82 -0.25 -18.82 -34.56
CA HIS A 82 -1.01 -19.12 -35.80
C HIS A 82 -0.21 -19.59 -37.03
N SER A 83 1.08 -19.92 -36.88
CA SER A 83 1.79 -20.68 -37.93
C SER A 83 1.12 -22.04 -38.14
N GLN A 84 1.12 -22.55 -39.39
CA GLN A 84 0.50 -23.82 -39.81
C GLN A 84 1.17 -25.08 -39.20
N VAL A 85 1.65 -25.02 -37.96
CA VAL A 85 2.09 -26.19 -37.21
C VAL A 85 0.85 -26.89 -36.68
N MET A 86 0.52 -28.05 -37.26
CA MET A 86 -0.67 -28.84 -36.90
C MET A 86 -0.79 -29.12 -35.39
N GLY A 87 0.35 -29.22 -34.69
CA GLY A 87 0.40 -29.36 -33.23
C GLY A 87 -0.20 -28.17 -32.46
N ASN A 88 0.09 -26.93 -32.87
CA ASN A 88 -0.40 -25.73 -32.18
C ASN A 88 -1.91 -25.60 -32.28
N LYS A 89 -2.49 -25.86 -33.47
CA LYS A 89 -3.95 -25.79 -33.65
C LYS A 89 -4.71 -26.77 -32.76
N ARG A 90 -4.17 -27.99 -32.58
CA ARG A 90 -4.74 -28.99 -31.67
C ARG A 90 -4.61 -28.55 -30.20
N VAL A 91 -3.48 -27.98 -29.81
CA VAL A 91 -3.27 -27.46 -28.46
C VAL A 91 -4.19 -26.27 -28.15
N ASP A 92 -4.38 -25.35 -29.10
CA ASP A 92 -5.29 -24.22 -28.96
C ASP A 92 -6.74 -24.69 -28.80
N GLN A 93 -7.19 -25.66 -29.60
CA GLN A 93 -8.51 -26.28 -29.47
C GLN A 93 -8.69 -27.00 -28.12
N LEU A 94 -7.69 -27.75 -27.66
CA LEU A 94 -7.73 -28.43 -26.37
C LEU A 94 -7.74 -27.45 -25.19
N ALA A 95 -7.00 -26.34 -25.29
CA ALA A 95 -7.00 -25.28 -24.28
C ALA A 95 -8.37 -24.59 -24.18
N GLN A 96 -9.01 -24.33 -25.34
CA GLN A 96 -10.35 -23.74 -25.40
C GLN A 96 -11.41 -24.68 -24.80
N ASN A 97 -11.31 -25.98 -25.07
CA ASN A 97 -12.21 -26.99 -24.49
C ASN A 97 -11.99 -27.17 -22.97
N ARG A 98 -10.76 -27.03 -22.46
CA ARG A 98 -10.48 -27.09 -21.02
C ARG A 98 -10.89 -25.81 -20.27
N ALA A 99 -10.86 -24.65 -20.91
CA ALA A 99 -11.34 -23.40 -20.30
C ALA A 99 -12.85 -23.42 -19.98
N LEU A 100 -13.61 -24.31 -20.63
CA LEU A 100 -15.05 -24.51 -20.42
C LEU A 100 -15.37 -25.47 -19.28
N LYS A 101 -14.39 -26.20 -18.72
CA LYS A 101 -14.60 -27.06 -17.55
C LYS A 101 -14.71 -26.22 -16.27
N ILE A 102 -15.76 -26.49 -15.49
CA ILE A 102 -16.03 -25.83 -14.19
C ILE A 102 -15.08 -26.37 -13.09
N THR A 103 -14.50 -27.56 -13.28
CA THR A 103 -13.60 -28.21 -12.33
C THR A 103 -12.15 -27.72 -12.49
N THR A 104 -11.56 -27.23 -11.40
CA THR A 104 -10.13 -26.85 -11.35
C THR A 104 -9.25 -28.08 -11.21
N ASP A 105 -8.41 -28.35 -12.22
CA ASP A 105 -7.36 -29.36 -12.13
C ASP A 105 -6.29 -28.90 -11.11
N VAL A 106 -5.98 -29.74 -10.11
CA VAL A 106 -4.90 -29.47 -9.15
C VAL A 106 -3.56 -29.77 -9.83
N ILE A 107 -2.74 -28.74 -10.02
CA ILE A 107 -1.41 -28.87 -10.62
C ILE A 107 -0.38 -28.99 -9.51
N ASP A 108 0.44 -30.04 -9.57
CA ASP A 108 1.54 -30.20 -8.63
C ASP A 108 2.63 -29.17 -8.90
N THR A 109 2.79 -28.25 -7.96
CA THR A 109 3.83 -27.21 -7.96
C THR A 109 4.81 -27.40 -6.81
N TYR A 110 4.85 -28.60 -6.22
CA TYR A 110 5.72 -28.92 -5.12
C TYR A 110 7.19 -28.83 -5.52
N VAL A 111 7.96 -28.13 -4.69
CA VAL A 111 9.42 -28.03 -4.81
C VAL A 111 10.04 -28.43 -3.47
N PRO A 112 10.92 -29.44 -3.44
CA PRO A 112 11.63 -29.84 -2.23
C PRO A 112 12.43 -28.69 -1.61
N ARG A 113 12.50 -28.62 -0.27
CA ARG A 113 13.19 -27.53 0.46
C ARG A 113 14.69 -27.45 0.17
N ASN A 114 15.34 -28.57 -0.16
CA ASN A 114 16.75 -28.60 -0.56
C ASN A 114 16.98 -27.93 -1.93
N PHE A 115 15.94 -27.85 -2.76
CA PHE A 115 15.97 -27.14 -4.03
C PHE A 115 15.46 -25.69 -3.90
N ASP A 116 14.45 -25.46 -3.06
CA ASP A 116 13.94 -24.11 -2.78
C ASP A 116 14.86 -23.36 -1.78
N LEU A 117 16.04 -22.95 -2.27
CA LEU A 117 16.95 -22.08 -1.52
C LEU A 117 16.21 -20.82 -1.08
N GLN A 118 16.05 -20.65 0.23
CA GLN A 118 15.31 -19.51 0.78
C GLN A 118 16.16 -18.24 0.70
N GLY A 119 15.71 -17.28 -0.11
CA GLY A 119 16.32 -15.96 -0.24
C GLY A 119 17.27 -15.83 -1.43
N ALA A 120 17.84 -14.64 -1.59
CA ALA A 120 18.78 -14.36 -2.67
C ALA A 120 20.22 -14.66 -2.24
N LYS A 121 21.05 -15.17 -3.15
CA LYS A 121 22.47 -15.38 -2.88
C LYS A 121 23.15 -14.04 -2.57
N MET A 122 23.90 -13.99 -1.47
CA MET A 122 24.57 -12.75 -1.03
C MET A 122 25.52 -12.18 -2.08
N SER A 123 26.18 -13.04 -2.87
CA SER A 123 27.08 -12.63 -3.94
C SER A 123 26.37 -12.03 -5.17
N ARG A 124 25.07 -12.28 -5.35
CA ARG A 124 24.27 -11.82 -6.51
C ARG A 124 23.22 -10.75 -6.14
N ILE A 125 22.88 -10.60 -4.86
CA ILE A 125 21.88 -9.61 -4.43
C ILE A 125 22.41 -8.18 -4.58
N THR A 126 21.64 -7.33 -5.25
CA THR A 126 21.94 -5.89 -5.33
C THR A 126 21.19 -5.12 -4.25
N GLN A 127 21.69 -3.94 -3.86
CA GLN A 127 20.98 -3.06 -2.91
C GLN A 127 19.55 -2.75 -3.38
N ARG A 128 19.34 -2.55 -4.68
CA ARG A 128 18.01 -2.34 -5.27
C ARG A 128 17.08 -3.53 -5.04
N LEU A 129 17.59 -4.75 -5.24
CA LEU A 129 16.82 -5.98 -5.04
C LEU A 129 16.52 -6.23 -3.54
N ALA A 130 17.51 -6.03 -2.68
CA ALA A 130 17.36 -6.09 -1.23
C ALA A 130 16.30 -5.11 -0.72
N TYR A 131 16.35 -3.85 -1.19
CA TYR A 131 15.35 -2.84 -0.88
C TYR A 131 13.95 -3.27 -1.31
N LYS A 132 13.79 -3.80 -2.53
CA LYS A 132 12.50 -4.33 -3.00
C LYS A 132 11.98 -5.46 -2.11
N ALA A 133 12.83 -6.41 -1.73
CA ALA A 133 12.45 -7.50 -0.83
C ALA A 133 11.97 -6.97 0.54
N LEU A 134 12.67 -5.98 1.10
CA LEU A 134 12.27 -5.31 2.33
C LEU A 134 10.93 -4.58 2.17
N MET A 135 10.71 -3.89 1.05
CA MET A 135 9.44 -3.21 0.77
C MET A 135 8.27 -4.20 0.63
N MET A 136 8.49 -5.35 -0.01
CA MET A 136 7.46 -6.40 -0.11
C MET A 136 7.09 -6.96 1.27
N LYS A 137 8.06 -7.17 2.17
CA LYS A 137 7.79 -7.56 3.56
C LYS A 137 7.08 -6.44 4.34
N LYS A 138 7.52 -5.18 4.17
CA LYS A 138 6.95 -4.01 4.85
C LYS A 138 5.53 -3.68 4.39
N LYS A 139 5.08 -4.09 3.19
CA LYS A 139 3.71 -3.88 2.71
C LYS A 139 2.64 -4.39 3.69
N HIS A 140 2.99 -5.33 4.57
CA HIS A 140 2.11 -5.85 5.61
C HIS A 140 2.06 -5.01 6.89
N ILE A 141 2.97 -4.06 7.09
CA ILE A 141 2.96 -3.11 8.21
C ILE A 141 2.24 -1.85 7.72
N LYS A 142 0.94 -1.71 8.01
CA LYS A 142 0.14 -0.60 7.49
C LYS A 142 0.59 0.74 8.07
N TYR A 143 0.56 0.93 9.39
CA TYR A 143 1.01 2.17 10.05
C TYR A 143 1.48 1.89 11.48
N LYS A 144 2.31 2.80 12.05
CA LYS A 144 2.59 2.79 13.50
C LYS A 144 1.33 3.24 14.26
N ARG A 145 1.14 2.76 15.50
CA ARG A 145 -0.03 3.13 16.34
C ARG A 145 -0.27 4.66 16.44
N PRO A 146 0.74 5.53 16.66
CA PRO A 146 0.52 6.98 16.74
C PRO A 146 -0.01 7.59 15.43
N THR A 147 0.43 7.06 14.30
CA THR A 147 -0.03 7.49 12.97
C THR A 147 -1.51 7.16 12.76
N LEU A 148 -1.98 6.01 13.25
CA LEU A 148 -3.40 5.64 13.19
C LEU A 148 -4.26 6.61 14.00
N GLY A 149 -3.84 6.95 15.22
CA GLY A 149 -4.57 7.89 16.07
C GLY A 149 -4.75 9.26 15.41
N LEU A 150 -3.69 9.82 14.81
CA LEU A 150 -3.79 11.11 14.14
C LEU A 150 -4.60 11.03 12.83
N LEU A 151 -4.53 9.92 12.09
CA LEU A 151 -5.40 9.69 10.92
C LEU A 151 -6.88 9.66 11.32
N ASP A 152 -7.22 9.06 12.45
CA ASP A 152 -8.59 9.04 12.97
C ASP A 152 -9.07 10.44 13.39
N VAL A 153 -8.23 11.20 14.10
CA VAL A 153 -8.54 12.61 14.44
C VAL A 153 -8.84 13.42 13.18
N MET A 154 -8.03 13.27 12.13
CA MET A 154 -8.26 13.94 10.84
C MET A 154 -9.56 13.50 10.18
N ARG A 155 -9.86 12.20 10.17
CA ARG A 155 -11.11 11.68 9.59
C ARG A 155 -12.34 12.27 10.25
N TYR A 156 -12.37 12.29 11.58
CA TYR A 156 -13.51 12.84 12.31
C TYR A 156 -13.63 14.36 12.13
N ALA A 157 -12.50 15.08 12.09
CA ALA A 157 -12.47 16.51 11.81
C ALA A 157 -13.00 16.83 10.40
N ILE A 158 -12.59 16.07 9.38
CA ILE A 158 -13.06 16.25 8.01
C ILE A 158 -14.55 15.86 7.91
N LYS A 159 -14.96 14.75 8.51
CA LYS A 159 -16.36 14.29 8.54
C LYS A 159 -17.28 15.34 9.13
N ALA A 160 -16.84 16.06 10.17
CA ALA A 160 -17.62 17.14 10.77
C ALA A 160 -17.93 18.29 9.80
N LEU A 161 -17.10 18.50 8.77
CA LEU A 161 -17.27 19.56 7.78
C LEU A 161 -17.86 19.09 6.45
N THR A 162 -17.47 17.91 5.96
CA THR A 162 -17.87 17.42 4.62
C THR A 162 -18.94 16.33 4.67
N THR A 163 -19.36 15.89 5.86
CA THR A 163 -20.29 14.76 6.12
C THR A 163 -19.82 13.39 5.63
N MET A 164 -18.68 13.32 4.93
CA MET A 164 -18.09 12.10 4.36
C MET A 164 -16.86 11.65 5.16
N LEU A 165 -16.67 10.34 5.28
CA LEU A 165 -15.49 9.74 5.91
C LEU A 165 -14.41 9.49 4.86
N GLU A 166 -13.29 10.19 4.98
CA GLU A 166 -12.14 10.04 4.09
C GLU A 166 -11.37 8.74 4.33
N THR A 167 -10.81 8.17 3.25
CA THR A 167 -9.92 7.00 3.32
C THR A 167 -8.50 7.41 3.74
N ASP A 168 -7.73 6.46 4.31
CA ASP A 168 -6.31 6.71 4.61
C ASP A 168 -5.56 7.17 3.37
N GLU A 169 -5.82 6.52 2.24
CA GLU A 169 -5.20 6.84 0.96
C GLU A 169 -5.49 8.28 0.55
N SER A 170 -6.74 8.74 0.68
CA SER A 170 -7.13 10.11 0.34
C SER A 170 -6.39 11.15 1.20
N ILE A 171 -6.30 10.89 2.52
CA ILE A 171 -5.57 11.75 3.46
C ILE A 171 -4.08 11.83 3.10
N TRP A 172 -3.46 10.70 2.80
CA TRP A 172 -2.04 10.66 2.40
C TRP A 172 -1.77 11.33 1.05
N GLN A 173 -2.71 11.25 0.11
CA GLN A 173 -2.61 11.99 -1.16
C GLN A 173 -2.75 13.49 -0.94
N GLY A 174 -3.65 13.92 -0.05
CA GLY A 174 -3.82 15.33 0.32
C GLY A 174 -2.52 15.96 0.84
N CYS A 175 -1.78 15.25 1.69
CA CYS A 175 -0.48 15.68 2.21
C CYS A 175 0.61 15.86 1.14
N ARG A 176 0.43 15.27 -0.04
CA ARG A 176 1.39 15.29 -1.16
C ARG A 176 0.91 16.17 -2.32
N ASN A 177 -0.13 16.96 -2.12
CA ASN A 177 -0.65 17.81 -3.17
C ASN A 177 0.39 18.82 -3.66
N LYS A 178 0.46 19.01 -4.98
CA LYS A 178 1.40 19.91 -5.67
C LYS A 178 1.15 21.39 -5.38
N ASP A 179 -0.07 21.75 -4.98
CA ASP A 179 -0.42 23.13 -4.60
C ASP A 179 0.25 23.56 -3.29
N LEU A 180 0.69 22.60 -2.46
CA LEU A 180 1.41 22.87 -1.22
C LEU A 180 2.91 23.00 -1.50
N LEU A 181 3.52 24.02 -0.90
CA LEU A 181 4.98 24.16 -0.87
C LEU A 181 5.64 22.88 -0.34
N LYS A 182 6.80 22.53 -0.88
CA LYS A 182 7.48 21.29 -0.52
C LYS A 182 7.78 21.19 0.99
N LYS A 183 8.09 22.32 1.63
CA LYS A 183 8.32 22.42 3.08
C LYS A 183 7.06 22.05 3.87
N VAL A 184 5.88 22.45 3.41
CA VAL A 184 4.59 22.12 4.03
C VAL A 184 4.26 20.64 3.85
N GLN A 185 4.46 20.08 2.66
CA GLN A 185 4.28 18.63 2.45
C GLN A 185 5.16 17.79 3.38
N ILE A 186 6.42 18.21 3.56
CA ILE A 186 7.36 17.52 4.47
C ILE A 186 6.89 17.65 5.92
N PHE A 187 6.44 18.85 6.32
CA PHE A 187 5.89 19.08 7.65
C PHE A 187 4.68 18.16 7.90
N LEU A 188 3.67 18.16 7.03
CA LEU A 188 2.48 17.33 7.15
C LEU A 188 2.84 15.83 7.23
N TYR A 189 3.72 15.37 6.34
CA TYR A 189 4.17 13.98 6.33
C TYR A 189 4.89 13.60 7.63
N LYS A 190 5.79 14.46 8.14
CA LYS A 190 6.53 14.20 9.39
C LYS A 190 5.61 14.21 10.61
N THR A 191 4.65 15.13 10.67
CA THR A 191 3.67 15.20 11.75
C THR A 191 2.80 13.95 11.77
N LEU A 192 2.26 13.50 10.63
CA LEU A 192 1.49 12.25 10.53
C LEU A 192 2.27 11.00 10.98
N ASN A 193 3.57 10.96 10.69
CA ASN A 193 4.44 9.85 11.07
C ASN A 193 5.00 9.98 12.50
N ASN A 194 4.59 10.99 13.26
CA ASN A 194 5.15 11.35 14.57
C ASN A 194 6.69 11.38 14.55
N ALA A 195 7.26 12.05 13.54
CA ALA A 195 8.69 12.04 13.25
C ALA A 195 9.46 13.21 13.87
N PHE A 196 8.77 14.12 14.57
CA PHE A 196 9.41 15.21 15.30
C PHE A 196 9.77 14.77 16.71
N HIS A 197 10.94 15.17 17.18
CA HIS A 197 11.41 14.91 18.54
C HIS A 197 10.83 15.96 19.48
N ILE A 198 9.66 15.69 20.06
CA ILE A 198 8.88 16.60 20.89
C ILE A 198 8.28 15.77 22.05
N GLY A 199 8.10 16.38 23.22
CA GLY A 199 7.36 15.79 24.33
C GLY A 199 7.97 14.49 24.85
N ASP A 200 7.17 13.42 24.79
CA ASP A 200 7.52 12.06 25.23
C ASP A 200 8.81 11.51 24.63
N PHE A 201 9.26 12.03 23.48
CA PHE A 201 10.57 11.65 22.96
C PHE A 201 11.70 12.02 23.94
N TRP A 202 11.63 13.21 24.53
CA TRP A 202 12.68 13.75 25.40
C TRP A 202 12.62 13.19 26.82
N THR A 203 11.46 12.72 27.29
CA THR A 203 11.34 12.08 28.61
C THR A 203 12.15 10.79 28.72
N GLN A 204 12.46 10.17 27.59
CA GLN A 204 13.24 8.93 27.51
C GLN A 204 14.75 9.16 27.35
N VAL A 205 15.18 10.41 27.15
CA VAL A 205 16.59 10.75 26.92
C VAL A 205 17.19 11.29 28.22
N PRO A 206 18.13 10.54 28.86
CA PRO A 206 18.76 10.98 30.09
C PRO A 206 19.37 12.37 29.92
N THR A 207 19.21 13.24 30.93
CA THR A 207 19.75 14.62 31.02
C THR A 207 19.04 15.68 30.17
N LEU A 208 18.15 15.28 29.27
CA LEU A 208 17.43 16.19 28.36
C LEU A 208 15.91 16.19 28.59
N GLU A 209 15.43 15.64 29.70
CA GLU A 209 14.01 15.49 30.02
C GLU A 209 13.29 16.83 30.12
N HIS A 210 14.01 17.89 30.50
CA HIS A 210 13.50 19.27 30.53
C HIS A 210 12.99 19.77 29.17
N ARG A 211 13.42 19.16 28.06
CA ARG A 211 12.95 19.48 26.71
C ARG A 211 11.61 18.83 26.36
N ALA A 212 11.07 17.99 27.23
CA ALA A 212 9.74 17.42 27.05
C ALA A 212 8.64 18.46 27.24
N CYS A 213 8.88 19.53 28.01
CA CYS A 213 7.91 20.59 28.24
C CYS A 213 8.11 21.74 27.25
N CYS A 214 7.03 22.44 26.92
CA CYS A 214 7.10 23.61 26.06
C CYS A 214 7.99 24.69 26.69
N GLN A 215 8.95 25.23 25.94
CA GLN A 215 9.87 26.25 26.45
C GLN A 215 9.20 27.61 26.73
N SER A 216 8.08 27.89 26.05
CA SER A 216 7.38 29.17 26.15
C SER A 216 6.45 29.24 27.37
N CYS A 217 5.58 28.24 27.56
CA CYS A 217 4.64 28.24 28.69
C CYS A 217 5.11 27.40 29.89
N ARG A 218 5.98 26.39 29.70
CA ARG A 218 6.48 25.46 30.74
C ARG A 218 5.43 24.68 31.55
N GLU A 219 4.15 24.81 31.22
CA GLU A 219 3.03 24.23 31.96
C GLU A 219 2.62 22.86 31.42
N GLU A 220 2.78 22.62 30.12
CA GLU A 220 2.31 21.40 29.45
C GLU A 220 3.44 20.63 28.74
N PRO A 221 3.32 19.29 28.63
CA PRO A 221 4.18 18.50 27.77
C PRO A 221 4.01 18.95 26.32
N GLU A 222 5.13 19.12 25.64
CA GLU A 222 5.15 19.65 24.29
C GLU A 222 4.55 18.61 23.32
N SER A 223 3.47 18.99 22.64
CA SER A 223 2.85 18.18 21.59
C SER A 223 2.66 19.03 20.34
N MET A 224 2.49 18.40 19.18
CA MET A 224 2.25 19.15 17.94
C MET A 224 0.95 19.98 18.03
N GLU A 225 -0.07 19.44 18.69
CA GLU A 225 -1.31 20.18 18.94
C GLU A 225 -1.07 21.35 19.89
N HIS A 226 -0.31 21.16 20.96
CA HIS A 226 0.05 22.24 21.86
C HIS A 226 0.78 23.38 21.13
N ILE A 227 1.82 23.06 20.35
CA ILE A 227 2.61 24.04 19.60
C ILE A 227 1.72 24.86 18.64
N LEU A 228 0.83 24.18 17.91
CA LEU A 228 0.03 24.82 16.88
C LEU A 228 -1.17 25.58 17.44
N THR A 229 -1.84 25.07 18.48
CA THR A 229 -3.18 25.57 18.85
C THR A 229 -3.33 25.93 20.33
N GLN A 230 -2.58 25.35 21.28
CA GLN A 230 -2.81 25.55 22.73
C GLN A 230 -1.76 26.42 23.45
N CYS A 231 -0.53 26.51 22.95
CA CYS A 231 0.60 27.22 23.56
C CYS A 231 0.39 28.73 23.77
N SER A 232 0.59 29.24 24.99
CA SER A 232 0.44 30.66 25.36
C SER A 232 1.39 31.66 24.67
N ASN A 233 2.23 31.22 23.73
CA ASN A 233 3.16 32.10 23.01
C ASN A 233 2.39 33.14 22.14
N PRO A 234 2.73 34.44 22.23
CA PRO A 234 2.06 35.49 21.46
C PRO A 234 2.17 35.31 19.94
N ILE A 235 3.25 34.70 19.44
CA ILE A 235 3.48 34.47 18.01
C ILE A 235 2.41 33.54 17.43
N ARG A 236 2.00 32.51 18.19
CA ARG A 236 0.93 31.59 17.79
C ARG A 236 -0.37 32.37 17.57
N LYS A 237 -0.74 33.24 18.51
CA LYS A 237 -1.95 34.06 18.42
C LYS A 237 -1.91 34.99 17.20
N GLN A 238 -0.80 35.71 17.02
CA GLN A 238 -0.60 36.57 15.86
C GLN A 238 -0.72 35.81 14.52
N THR A 239 -0.16 34.60 14.46
CA THR A 239 -0.22 33.75 13.25
C THR A 239 -1.67 33.38 12.91
N TRP A 240 -2.46 33.00 13.91
CA TRP A 240 -3.88 32.67 13.72
C TRP A 240 -4.75 33.88 13.44
N ASP A 241 -4.45 35.04 14.04
CA ASP A 241 -5.14 36.29 13.73
C ASP A 241 -4.91 36.68 12.26
N LEU A 242 -3.68 36.54 11.75
CA LEU A 242 -3.37 36.74 10.33
C LEU A 242 -4.11 35.73 9.43
N ALA A 243 -4.13 34.44 9.81
CA ALA A 243 -4.84 33.42 9.05
C ALA A 243 -6.35 33.68 9.00
N LYS A 244 -6.94 34.13 10.12
CA LYS A 244 -8.35 34.51 10.22
C LYS A 244 -8.68 35.71 9.34
N ASN A 245 -7.80 36.71 9.28
CA ASN A 245 -7.97 37.88 8.41
C ASN A 245 -7.88 37.55 6.91
N LEU A 246 -7.20 36.46 6.56
CA LEU A 246 -7.12 35.97 5.18
C LEU A 246 -8.31 35.09 4.78
N TRP A 247 -9.20 34.74 5.72
CA TRP A 247 -10.32 33.86 5.46
C TRP A 247 -11.41 34.58 4.64
N PRO A 248 -11.78 34.07 3.46
CA PRO A 248 -12.81 34.71 2.64
C PRO A 248 -14.20 34.51 3.24
N ASP A 249 -15.01 35.57 3.31
CA ASP A 249 -16.40 35.50 3.83
C ASP A 249 -17.28 34.48 3.09
N LYS A 250 -16.97 34.19 1.83
CA LYS A 250 -17.67 33.20 0.99
C LYS A 250 -17.59 31.77 1.51
N HIS A 251 -16.66 31.49 2.42
CA HIS A 251 -16.37 30.17 2.97
C HIS A 251 -16.97 29.94 4.36
N GLY A 252 -17.87 30.83 4.81
CA GLY A 252 -18.56 30.71 6.10
C GLY A 252 -17.71 31.21 7.28
N PRO A 253 -18.15 30.97 8.53
CA PRO A 253 -17.44 31.43 9.72
C PRO A 253 -16.08 30.75 9.86
N TRP A 254 -15.11 31.48 10.43
CA TRP A 254 -13.78 30.95 10.72
C TRP A 254 -13.87 29.73 11.67
N PRO A 255 -13.34 28.55 11.27
CA PRO A 255 -13.35 27.37 12.12
C PRO A 255 -12.30 27.48 13.24
N GLU A 256 -12.58 26.88 14.40
CA GLU A 256 -11.59 26.79 15.47
C GLU A 256 -10.44 25.85 15.06
N PRO A 257 -9.18 26.33 15.01
CA PRO A 257 -8.06 25.54 14.54
C PRO A 257 -7.72 24.45 15.56
N HIS A 258 -7.78 23.19 15.12
CA HIS A 258 -7.25 22.04 15.83
C HIS A 258 -6.42 21.18 14.88
N ILE A 259 -5.59 20.28 15.43
CA ILE A 259 -4.60 19.53 14.65
C ILE A 259 -5.24 18.76 13.48
N GLY A 260 -6.41 18.17 13.68
CA GLY A 260 -7.16 17.44 12.65
C GLY A 260 -7.48 18.29 11.41
N LEU A 261 -8.00 19.51 11.60
CA LEU A 261 -8.30 20.44 10.49
C LEU A 261 -7.05 20.97 9.81
N ILE A 262 -6.01 21.28 10.56
CA ILE A 262 -4.74 21.80 10.00
C ILE A 262 -4.14 20.75 9.06
N MET A 263 -4.08 19.51 9.55
CA MET A 263 -3.53 18.39 8.81
C MET A 263 -4.44 17.94 7.67
N GLY A 264 -5.76 18.06 7.85
CA GLY A 264 -6.79 17.69 6.87
C GLY A 264 -7.20 18.81 5.93
N SER A 265 -6.54 19.97 6.00
CA SER A 265 -6.92 21.21 5.32
C SER A 265 -7.19 21.07 3.82
N ARG A 266 -6.48 20.16 3.14
CA ARG A 266 -6.72 19.92 1.71
C ARG A 266 -7.91 19.02 1.41
N ASN A 267 -8.27 18.10 2.31
CA ASN A 267 -9.39 17.20 2.12
C ASN A 267 -10.73 17.87 2.44
N ILE A 268 -10.68 19.09 2.98
CA ILE A 268 -11.84 19.94 3.19
C ILE A 268 -12.10 20.73 1.91
N SER A 269 -13.18 20.40 1.21
CA SER A 269 -13.77 21.31 0.23
C SER A 269 -14.67 22.28 0.98
N VAL A 270 -14.27 23.55 1.09
CA VAL A 270 -15.17 24.56 1.66
C VAL A 270 -16.22 24.88 0.60
N ILE A 271 -17.33 24.15 0.66
CA ILE A 271 -18.48 24.38 -0.21
C ILE A 271 -18.99 25.79 0.10
N SER A 272 -19.18 26.59 -0.94
CA SER A 272 -19.86 27.89 -0.84
C SER A 272 -21.22 27.63 -0.19
N PHE A 273 -21.39 28.05 1.06
CA PHE A 273 -22.70 28.13 1.71
C PHE A 273 -23.51 29.19 0.96
N MET A 274 -24.12 28.82 -0.16
CA MET A 274 -25.38 29.47 -0.54
C MET A 274 -26.41 28.97 0.46
N LEU A 275 -26.80 29.91 1.31
CA LEU A 275 -28.09 30.01 2.02
C LEU A 275 -28.95 28.75 1.91
N ASP A 276 -29.04 27.99 3.00
CA ASP A 276 -30.32 27.56 3.53
C ASP A 276 -30.16 27.27 5.04
N LEU A 277 -31.20 27.68 5.77
CA LEU A 277 -31.36 27.77 7.22
C LEU A 277 -31.36 26.34 7.83
N ASP A 278 -30.97 26.08 9.08
CA ASP A 278 -31.53 26.57 10.34
C ASP A 278 -30.59 26.27 11.55
N PRO A 279 -30.74 26.99 12.68
CA PRO A 279 -30.01 26.73 13.92
C PRO A 279 -30.79 25.75 14.80
N ILE A 280 -30.42 24.47 14.86
CA ILE A 280 -31.01 23.52 15.82
C ILE A 280 -29.94 22.63 16.50
N ILE A 281 -29.56 23.06 17.71
CA ILE A 281 -29.40 22.30 18.98
C ILE A 281 -28.28 21.24 19.12
N PHE A 282 -27.36 21.52 20.05
CA PHE A 282 -26.77 20.59 21.03
C PHE A 282 -26.89 21.26 22.42
N PRO A 283 -26.76 20.57 23.58
CA PRO A 283 -27.16 19.23 24.00
C PRO A 283 -28.09 19.27 25.26
N CYS A 284 -28.84 18.22 25.58
CA CYS A 284 -29.22 17.95 26.98
C CYS A 284 -29.45 16.45 27.24
N LEU A 285 -29.11 16.10 28.48
CA LEU A 285 -28.90 14.81 29.13
C LEU A 285 -30.10 13.82 29.11
N PRO A 286 -29.88 12.55 29.50
CA PRO A 286 -30.79 11.44 29.25
C PRO A 286 -31.95 11.39 30.24
N SER A 287 -33.04 10.80 29.75
CA SER A 287 -33.95 9.90 30.47
C SER A 287 -34.47 10.36 31.84
N LEU A 288 -35.75 10.76 31.89
CA LEU A 288 -36.72 10.18 32.84
C LEU A 288 -38.15 10.67 32.55
N TYR A 289 -39.03 9.69 32.50
CA TYR A 289 -40.47 9.72 32.28
C TYR A 289 -41.19 10.16 33.56
N LEU A 290 -42.35 10.82 33.45
CA LEU A 290 -43.59 10.61 34.22
C LEU A 290 -44.58 11.78 34.00
N ASP A 291 -45.71 11.49 33.33
CA ASP A 291 -46.97 12.24 33.47
C ASP A 291 -47.58 11.95 34.86
N PRO A 292 -48.36 12.87 35.48
CA PRO A 292 -49.81 12.85 35.27
C PRO A 292 -50.62 14.18 35.44
N ILE A 293 -51.69 14.26 34.64
CA ILE A 293 -53.11 14.56 35.01
C ILE A 293 -53.56 16.01 35.33
N SER A 294 -54.40 16.51 34.41
CA SER A 294 -55.59 17.40 34.50
C SER A 294 -55.82 18.33 35.70
N ASN A 295 -56.09 19.61 35.38
CA ASN A 295 -57.45 20.15 35.28
C ASN A 295 -57.47 21.38 34.38
#